data_AF-A0A3C1UBQ5-F1
#
_entry.id   AF-A0A3C1UBQ5-F1
#
_cell.length_a   1.000
_cell.length_b   1.000
_cell.length_c   1.000
_cell.angle_alpha   90.00
_cell.angle_beta   90.00
_cell.angle_gamma   90.00
#
_symmetry.space_group_name_H-M   'P 1'
#
loop_
_entity.id
_entity.type
_entity.pdbx_description
1 polymer ?
#
loop_
_entity_poly.entity_id
_entity_poly.type
_entity_poly.pdbx_seq_one_letter_code
_entity_poly.pdbx_strand_id
1 'polypeptide(L)'
;AGSEYNSPKTQHNYTITYYKPDENKVKTPDPNNKSIIDNTYIRWTSNDVNPDSISGYVYKNSFHAQSYWPQWAEGETITFTGSKLCNNATDVSGKGTYWVQWNKGWGYVDNRPDYDPYSPHTDLDPAVMNRGFKIDWAVDANGVPVHLPMVHFIKVHNAVNQYCGWIGETSTEVAGGIDFHPNQALPEVTAGDTNGDGVVDVSDVTAVVNFILGQK
;
A
#
# COMPACT_ATOMS: atom_id res chain seq x y z
N ALA A 1 -2.14 0.58 10.94
CA ALA A 1 -3.32 1.38 11.31
C ALA A 1 -4.14 1.77 10.08
N GLY A 2 -5.16 2.61 10.25
CA GLY A 2 -6.20 2.88 9.25
C GLY A 2 -7.51 2.18 9.60
N SER A 3 -8.62 2.60 8.98
CA SER A 3 -9.96 2.08 9.33
C SER A 3 -10.15 0.59 9.07
N GLU A 4 -9.35 -0.01 8.18
CA GLU A 4 -9.43 -1.44 7.84
C GLU A 4 -8.39 -2.28 8.59
N TYR A 5 -7.55 -1.67 9.44
CA TYR A 5 -6.45 -2.39 10.07
C TYR A 5 -6.94 -3.61 10.86
N ASN A 6 -7.99 -3.45 11.68
CA ASN A 6 -8.57 -4.53 12.48
C ASN A 6 -9.71 -5.28 11.76
N SER A 7 -9.91 -5.04 10.46
CA SER A 7 -10.96 -5.73 9.71
C SER A 7 -10.65 -7.22 9.61
N PRO A 8 -11.61 -8.13 9.82
CA PRO A 8 -11.38 -9.57 9.62
C PRO A 8 -11.08 -9.94 8.17
N LYS A 9 -11.28 -9.00 7.23
CA LYS A 9 -10.94 -9.17 5.81
C LYS A 9 -9.54 -8.63 5.45
N THR A 10 -8.82 -8.07 6.41
CA THR A 10 -7.44 -7.64 6.23
C THR A 10 -6.51 -8.78 6.58
N GLN A 11 -5.62 -9.12 5.65
CA GLN A 11 -4.57 -10.10 5.89
C GLN A 11 -3.27 -9.35 6.23
N HIS A 12 -2.81 -9.49 7.47
CA HIS A 12 -1.46 -9.07 7.85
C HIS A 12 -0.42 -10.08 7.40
N ASN A 13 0.84 -9.66 7.33
CA ASN A 13 1.97 -10.49 6.86
C ASN A 13 1.73 -11.09 5.46
N TYR A 14 0.97 -10.38 4.63
CA TYR A 14 0.79 -10.72 3.23
C TYR A 14 2.10 -10.46 2.48
N THR A 15 2.52 -11.43 1.68
CA THR A 15 3.70 -11.37 0.85
C THR A 15 3.33 -11.69 -0.58
N ILE A 16 3.73 -10.84 -1.51
CA ILE A 16 3.58 -11.03 -2.96
C ILE A 16 4.93 -10.90 -3.64
N THR A 17 5.21 -11.82 -4.55
CA THR A 17 6.43 -11.87 -5.35
C THR A 17 6.06 -11.80 -6.82
N TYR A 18 6.61 -10.81 -7.52
CA TYR A 18 6.53 -10.64 -8.96
C TYR A 18 7.78 -11.22 -9.62
N TYR A 19 7.63 -11.77 -10.82
CA TYR A 19 8.71 -12.38 -11.60
C TYR A 19 8.90 -11.62 -12.90
N LYS A 20 10.16 -11.32 -13.23
CA LYS A 20 10.53 -10.54 -14.41
C LYS A 20 9.98 -11.20 -15.68
N PRO A 21 9.33 -10.43 -16.57
CA PRO A 21 8.77 -10.99 -17.80
C PRO A 21 9.88 -11.28 -18.82
N ASP A 22 9.77 -12.39 -19.54
CA ASP A 22 10.53 -12.61 -20.77
C ASP A 22 9.87 -11.82 -21.91
N GLU A 23 10.46 -10.69 -22.29
CA GLU A 23 9.94 -9.83 -23.36
C GLU A 23 10.00 -10.51 -24.75
N ASN A 24 10.77 -11.60 -24.91
CA ASN A 24 10.88 -12.35 -26.17
C ASN A 24 9.87 -13.52 -26.26
N LYS A 25 9.11 -13.78 -25.21
CA LYS A 25 8.11 -14.86 -25.22
C LYS A 25 7.02 -14.59 -26.26
N VAL A 26 6.37 -15.67 -26.70
CA VAL A 26 5.13 -15.55 -27.48
C VAL A 26 4.07 -14.93 -26.58
N LYS A 27 3.62 -13.72 -26.94
CA LYS A 27 2.58 -13.00 -26.21
C LYS A 27 1.26 -13.77 -26.28
N THR A 28 0.46 -13.69 -25.22
CA THR A 28 -0.86 -14.34 -25.14
C THR A 28 -1.97 -13.28 -25.08
N PRO A 29 -2.51 -12.82 -26.23
CA PRO A 29 -3.62 -11.87 -26.22
C PRO A 29 -4.84 -12.44 -25.49
N ASP A 30 -5.59 -11.58 -24.81
CA ASP A 30 -6.82 -12.02 -24.18
C ASP A 30 -7.90 -12.27 -25.24
N PRO A 31 -8.61 -13.41 -25.18
CA PRO A 31 -9.62 -13.76 -26.20
C PRO A 31 -10.87 -12.87 -26.13
N ASN A 32 -11.15 -12.26 -24.97
CA ASN A 32 -12.36 -11.49 -24.71
C ASN A 32 -12.09 -9.98 -24.68
N ASN A 33 -10.86 -9.57 -24.36
CA ASN A 33 -10.45 -8.16 -24.30
C ASN A 33 -9.27 -7.88 -25.24
N LYS A 34 -9.58 -7.36 -26.44
CA LYS A 34 -8.58 -7.02 -27.47
C LYS A 34 -7.57 -5.96 -27.04
N SER A 35 -7.85 -5.19 -25.99
CA SER A 35 -6.91 -4.21 -25.46
C SER A 35 -5.78 -4.88 -24.66
N ILE A 36 -5.95 -6.13 -24.22
CA ILE A 36 -4.92 -6.91 -23.55
C ILE A 36 -4.15 -7.72 -24.59
N ILE A 37 -2.90 -7.33 -24.79
CA ILE A 37 -2.01 -7.93 -25.80
C ILE A 37 -1.17 -9.07 -25.24
N ASP A 38 -1.05 -9.16 -23.91
CA ASP A 38 -0.39 -10.25 -23.21
C ASP A 38 -0.98 -10.44 -21.79
N ASN A 39 -1.87 -11.40 -21.63
CA ASN A 39 -2.49 -11.74 -20.35
C ASN A 39 -1.61 -12.65 -19.46
N THR A 40 -0.38 -12.97 -19.90
CA THR A 40 0.62 -13.70 -19.09
C THR A 40 1.91 -12.91 -18.94
N TYR A 41 1.83 -11.57 -18.89
CA TYR A 41 3.01 -10.71 -18.94
C TYR A 41 3.89 -10.81 -17.69
N ILE A 42 3.50 -10.23 -16.55
CA ILE A 42 4.27 -10.33 -15.29
C ILE A 42 3.59 -11.32 -14.36
N ARG A 43 4.19 -12.50 -14.18
CA ARG A 43 3.69 -13.49 -13.22
C ARG A 43 3.86 -12.98 -11.80
N TRP A 44 2.96 -13.35 -10.90
CA TRP A 44 3.13 -13.17 -9.47
C TRP A 44 2.61 -14.38 -8.68
N THR A 45 3.12 -14.53 -7.46
CA THR A 45 2.67 -15.51 -6.45
C THR A 45 2.54 -14.81 -5.10
N SER A 46 1.61 -15.25 -4.26
CA SER A 46 1.41 -14.70 -2.92
C SER A 46 1.04 -15.77 -1.90
N ASN A 47 1.08 -15.41 -0.62
CA ASN A 47 0.57 -16.23 0.50
C ASN A 47 -0.87 -15.88 0.88
N ASP A 48 -1.70 -15.45 -0.07
CA ASP A 48 -3.09 -15.07 0.20
C ASP A 48 -3.85 -16.20 0.91
N VAL A 49 -4.68 -15.85 1.88
CA VAL A 49 -5.60 -16.81 2.52
C VAL A 49 -6.68 -17.28 1.57
N ASN A 50 -6.99 -16.51 0.51
CA ASN A 50 -7.85 -16.95 -0.57
C ASN A 50 -7.06 -17.83 -1.56
N PRO A 51 -7.35 -19.13 -1.69
CA PRO A 51 -6.61 -20.04 -2.57
C PRO A 51 -6.68 -19.63 -4.05
N ASP A 52 -7.72 -18.93 -4.47
CA ASP A 52 -7.86 -18.44 -5.86
C ASP A 52 -7.00 -17.19 -6.14
N SER A 53 -6.34 -16.65 -5.12
CA SER A 53 -5.51 -15.43 -5.19
C SER A 53 -4.04 -15.67 -4.82
N ILE A 54 -3.58 -16.93 -4.80
CA ILE A 54 -2.18 -17.29 -4.49
C ILE A 54 -1.22 -17.09 -5.67
N SER A 55 -1.74 -16.90 -6.89
CA SER A 55 -0.93 -16.58 -8.07
C SER A 55 -1.76 -15.94 -9.16
N GLY A 56 -1.10 -15.25 -10.07
CA GLY A 56 -1.74 -14.64 -11.23
C GLY A 56 -0.74 -13.88 -12.09
N TYR A 57 -1.26 -12.95 -12.89
CA TYR A 57 -0.44 -12.09 -13.73
C TYR A 57 -0.90 -10.63 -13.66
N VAL A 58 0.03 -9.70 -13.88
CA VAL A 58 -0.29 -8.35 -14.35
C VAL A 58 -0.30 -8.40 -15.87
N TYR A 59 -1.40 -7.96 -16.49
CA TYR A 59 -1.57 -8.07 -17.95
C TYR A 59 -0.97 -6.85 -18.67
N LYS A 60 -0.42 -7.06 -19.87
CA LYS A 60 0.05 -5.97 -20.73
C LYS A 60 -1.08 -5.51 -21.64
N ASN A 61 -1.34 -4.20 -21.65
CA ASN A 61 -2.32 -3.60 -22.56
C ASN A 61 -1.64 -2.95 -23.78
N SER A 62 -2.43 -2.60 -24.79
CA SER A 62 -1.96 -1.94 -26.02
C SER A 62 -1.77 -0.42 -25.89
N PHE A 63 -2.21 0.19 -24.79
CA PHE A 63 -2.15 1.64 -24.59
C PHE A 63 -0.79 2.12 -24.08
N HIS A 64 0.03 1.21 -23.55
CA HIS A 64 1.31 1.51 -22.93
C HIS A 64 2.42 0.61 -23.48
N ALA A 65 3.39 1.24 -24.17
CA ALA A 65 4.48 0.52 -24.83
C ALA A 65 5.65 0.18 -23.90
N GLN A 66 5.78 0.89 -22.77
CA GLN A 66 6.84 0.70 -21.79
C GLN A 66 6.77 -0.69 -21.14
N SER A 67 7.92 -1.17 -20.65
CA SER A 67 7.92 -2.35 -19.77
C SER A 67 7.22 -2.00 -18.46
N TYR A 68 6.39 -2.91 -17.96
CA TYR A 68 5.79 -2.74 -16.62
C TYR A 68 6.76 -3.26 -15.55
N TRP A 69 7.83 -3.96 -15.95
CA TRP A 69 8.89 -4.34 -15.03
C TRP A 69 9.71 -3.10 -14.70
N PRO A 70 9.90 -2.76 -13.40
CA PRO A 70 10.64 -1.57 -13.04
C PRO A 70 12.10 -1.63 -13.49
N GLN A 71 12.57 -0.59 -14.19
CA GLN A 71 13.95 -0.56 -14.73
C GLN A 71 15.03 -0.49 -13.65
N TRP A 72 14.68 -0.05 -12.43
CA TRP A 72 15.58 -0.02 -11.29
C TRP A 72 15.76 -1.39 -10.63
N ALA A 73 14.96 -2.39 -10.98
CA ALA A 73 15.05 -3.71 -10.38
C ALA A 73 16.20 -4.52 -11.03
N GLU A 74 17.23 -4.81 -10.22
CA GLU A 74 18.41 -5.55 -10.68
C GLU A 74 18.19 -7.07 -10.76
N GLY A 75 17.17 -7.60 -10.08
CA GLY A 75 16.90 -9.03 -9.98
C GLY A 75 15.80 -9.57 -10.90
N GLU A 76 15.61 -10.89 -10.85
CA GLU A 76 14.55 -11.61 -11.58
C GLU A 76 13.22 -11.66 -10.79
N THR A 77 13.24 -11.22 -9.53
CA THR A 77 12.05 -11.13 -8.68
C THR A 77 12.01 -9.83 -7.89
N ILE A 78 10.79 -9.38 -7.57
CA ILE A 78 10.55 -8.28 -6.63
C ILE A 78 9.51 -8.77 -5.63
N THR A 79 9.82 -8.67 -4.34
CA THR A 79 8.95 -9.12 -3.25
C THR A 79 8.55 -7.97 -2.35
N PHE A 80 7.27 -7.91 -2.01
CA PHE A 80 6.72 -6.96 -1.04
C PHE A 80 6.01 -7.73 0.08
N THR A 81 6.19 -7.26 1.30
CA THR A 81 5.50 -7.78 2.49
C THR A 81 4.80 -6.64 3.22
N GLY A 82 3.59 -6.87 3.69
CA GLY A 82 2.79 -5.88 4.40
C GLY A 82 1.41 -6.41 4.77
N SER A 83 0.42 -5.51 4.77
CA SER A 83 -0.98 -5.89 4.93
C SER A 83 -1.71 -5.82 3.58
N LYS A 84 -2.51 -6.83 3.26
CA LYS A 84 -3.46 -6.82 2.14
C LYS A 84 -4.84 -6.48 2.67
N LEU A 85 -5.39 -5.38 2.20
CA LEU A 85 -6.75 -4.96 2.48
C LEU A 85 -7.73 -5.71 1.58
N CYS A 86 -8.99 -5.75 2.00
CA CYS A 86 -10.05 -6.26 1.14
C CYS A 86 -10.25 -5.36 -0.09
N ASN A 87 -10.51 -6.00 -1.22
CA ASN A 87 -10.95 -5.36 -2.46
C ASN A 87 -12.07 -4.34 -2.19
N ASN A 88 -12.04 -3.23 -2.90
CA ASN A 88 -13.00 -2.15 -2.72
C ASN A 88 -13.72 -1.76 -4.02
N ALA A 89 -13.42 -2.40 -5.15
CA ALA A 89 -14.25 -2.27 -6.34
C ALA A 89 -15.21 -3.46 -6.50
N THR A 90 -16.44 -3.18 -6.93
CA THR A 90 -17.46 -4.19 -7.20
C THR A 90 -17.99 -4.01 -8.61
N ASP A 91 -18.10 -5.10 -9.35
CA ASP A 91 -18.87 -5.13 -10.59
C ASP A 91 -20.37 -5.16 -10.27
N VAL A 92 -21.03 -4.01 -10.41
CA VAL A 92 -22.47 -3.90 -10.13
C VAL A 92 -23.33 -4.36 -11.31
N SER A 93 -22.73 -4.63 -12.47
CA SER A 93 -23.43 -5.20 -13.63
C SER A 93 -23.55 -6.72 -13.59
N GLY A 94 -22.68 -7.39 -12.82
CA GLY A 94 -22.52 -8.85 -12.82
C GLY A 94 -21.96 -9.44 -14.12
N LYS A 95 -21.51 -8.58 -15.05
CA LYS A 95 -21.01 -8.94 -16.39
C LYS A 95 -19.61 -8.40 -16.68
N GLY A 96 -18.97 -7.78 -15.70
CA GLY A 96 -17.66 -7.14 -15.80
C GLY A 96 -17.66 -5.81 -16.55
N THR A 97 -18.83 -5.24 -16.85
CA THR A 97 -18.94 -4.05 -17.71
C THR A 97 -19.01 -2.74 -16.95
N TYR A 98 -19.43 -2.76 -15.68
CA TYR A 98 -19.57 -1.55 -14.88
C TYR A 98 -19.12 -1.79 -13.44
N TRP A 99 -18.00 -1.17 -13.08
CA TRP A 99 -17.37 -1.27 -11.78
C TRP A 99 -17.57 0.01 -10.99
N VAL A 100 -17.84 -0.14 -9.70
CA VAL A 100 -17.87 0.96 -8.74
C VAL A 100 -16.80 0.71 -7.70
N GLN A 101 -15.88 1.66 -7.55
CA GLN A 101 -14.89 1.68 -6.47
C GLN A 101 -15.48 2.40 -5.26
N TRP A 102 -15.46 1.71 -4.12
CA TRP A 102 -16.00 2.17 -2.87
C TRP A 102 -14.88 2.68 -1.97
N ASN A 103 -15.13 3.80 -1.30
CA ASN A 103 -14.20 4.38 -0.36
C ASN A 103 -14.11 3.49 0.90
N LYS A 104 -12.90 3.23 1.38
CA LYS A 104 -12.65 2.82 2.76
C LYS A 104 -12.96 3.98 3.72
N GLY A 105 -12.92 3.71 5.02
CA GLY A 105 -13.19 4.71 6.06
C GLY A 105 -12.21 5.87 6.07
N TRP A 106 -11.04 5.69 6.67
CA TRP A 106 -10.03 6.75 6.87
C TRP A 106 -8.61 6.17 6.89
N GLY A 107 -7.61 7.03 6.69
CA GLY A 107 -6.19 6.68 6.80
C GLY A 107 -5.57 6.08 5.53
N TYR A 108 -6.21 6.27 4.38
CA TYR A 108 -5.72 5.82 3.08
C TYR A 108 -5.61 7.01 2.14
N VAL A 109 -4.50 7.06 1.39
CA VAL A 109 -4.35 7.96 0.26
C VAL A 109 -5.27 7.52 -0.87
N ASP A 110 -5.67 8.45 -1.75
CA ASP A 110 -6.50 8.15 -2.93
C ASP A 110 -7.78 7.36 -2.59
N ASN A 111 -8.44 7.78 -1.51
CA ASN A 111 -9.58 7.05 -0.95
C ASN A 111 -10.84 7.90 -0.81
N ARG A 112 -10.70 9.18 -0.43
CA ARG A 112 -11.81 10.13 -0.40
C ARG A 112 -11.36 11.46 -0.98
N PRO A 113 -12.30 12.24 -1.56
CA PRO A 113 -11.99 13.61 -1.96
C PRO A 113 -11.50 14.42 -0.77
N ASP A 114 -10.57 15.35 -1.03
CA ASP A 114 -10.06 16.30 -0.02
C ASP A 114 -11.18 17.16 0.60
N TYR A 115 -12.30 17.29 -0.11
CA TYR A 115 -13.53 17.91 0.36
C TYR A 115 -14.70 16.96 0.12
N ASP A 116 -15.15 16.26 1.16
CA ASP A 116 -16.36 15.44 1.14
C ASP A 116 -17.44 16.09 2.01
N PRO A 117 -18.37 16.88 1.42
CA PRO A 117 -19.43 17.55 2.16
C PRO A 117 -20.47 16.57 2.75
N TYR A 118 -20.39 15.28 2.42
CA TYR A 118 -21.35 14.25 2.84
C TYR A 118 -20.80 13.29 3.91
N SER A 119 -19.53 13.45 4.33
CA SER A 119 -18.92 12.65 5.41
C SER A 119 -18.24 13.50 6.48
N PRO A 120 -18.99 14.36 7.21
CA PRO A 120 -18.43 15.11 8.33
C PRO A 120 -18.08 14.15 9.47
N HIS A 121 -16.80 14.08 9.83
CA HIS A 121 -16.38 13.47 11.09
C HIS A 121 -16.64 14.47 12.22
N THR A 122 -17.46 14.10 13.20
CA THR A 122 -17.82 14.96 14.35
C THR A 122 -16.63 15.34 15.23
N ASP A 123 -15.54 14.59 15.10
CA ASP A 123 -14.34 14.70 15.94
C ASP A 123 -13.17 15.33 15.16
N LEU A 124 -13.40 15.77 13.92
CA LEU A 124 -12.42 16.41 13.05
C LEU A 124 -13.00 17.72 12.53
N ASP A 125 -12.15 18.75 12.41
CA ASP A 125 -12.56 20.04 11.86
C ASP A 125 -13.16 19.82 10.45
N PRO A 126 -14.43 20.23 10.19
CA PRO A 126 -15.05 20.13 8.88
C PRO A 126 -14.35 20.98 7.81
N ALA A 127 -13.48 21.91 8.19
CA ALA A 127 -12.57 22.59 7.28
C ALA A 127 -11.30 21.78 6.95
N VAL A 128 -11.01 20.64 7.60
CA VAL A 128 -9.78 19.82 7.47
C VAL A 128 -10.09 18.33 7.15
N MET A 129 -11.26 18.06 6.55
CA MET A 129 -11.81 16.71 6.29
C MET A 129 -10.82 15.70 5.67
N ASN A 130 -10.71 14.50 6.28
CA ASN A 130 -10.10 13.27 5.72
C ASN A 130 -8.67 13.33 5.17
N ARG A 131 -7.90 14.38 5.46
CA ARG A 131 -6.60 14.59 4.80
C ARG A 131 -5.52 13.69 5.40
N GLY A 132 -5.22 12.61 4.69
CA GLY A 132 -4.04 11.79 4.93
C GLY A 132 -4.11 10.94 6.20
N PHE A 133 -2.97 10.83 6.87
CA PHE A 133 -2.80 10.00 8.06
C PHE A 133 -2.02 10.75 9.11
N LYS A 134 -2.28 10.45 10.39
CA LYS A 134 -1.45 10.92 11.50
C LYS A 134 -0.31 9.91 11.72
N ILE A 135 0.91 10.39 11.88
CA ILE A 135 2.05 9.52 12.21
C ILE A 135 1.89 8.89 13.60
N ASP A 136 1.11 9.51 14.49
CA ASP A 136 0.69 8.96 15.79
C ASP A 136 -0.10 7.66 15.68
N TRP A 137 -0.63 7.33 14.49
CA TRP A 137 -1.29 6.06 14.24
C TRP A 137 -0.30 4.93 13.91
N ALA A 138 1.00 5.18 13.95
CA ALA A 138 1.99 4.16 13.66
C ALA A 138 1.86 2.97 14.61
N VAL A 139 2.04 1.78 14.04
CA VAL A 139 2.09 0.52 14.76
C VAL A 139 3.30 -0.27 14.27
N ASP A 140 3.86 -1.10 15.14
CA ASP A 140 4.92 -2.05 14.77
C ASP A 140 4.38 -3.23 13.92
N ALA A 141 5.25 -4.20 13.64
CA ALA A 141 4.88 -5.40 12.88
C ALA A 141 3.84 -6.31 13.58
N ASN A 142 3.67 -6.16 14.90
CA ASN A 142 2.71 -6.88 15.71
C ASN A 142 1.41 -6.09 15.93
N GLY A 143 1.34 -4.84 15.44
CA GLY A 143 0.21 -3.96 15.65
C GLY A 143 0.23 -3.20 16.96
N VAL A 144 1.33 -3.21 17.70
CA VAL A 144 1.51 -2.43 18.92
C VAL A 144 1.74 -0.96 18.52
N PRO A 145 1.00 0.01 19.09
CA PRO A 145 1.24 1.43 18.83
C PRO A 145 2.67 1.84 19.12
N VAL A 146 3.27 2.63 18.23
CA VAL A 146 4.62 3.18 18.40
C VAL A 146 4.62 4.68 18.17
N HIS A 147 5.43 5.39 18.94
CA HIS A 147 5.65 6.81 18.73
C HIS A 147 6.70 7.00 17.63
N LEU A 148 6.36 7.80 16.61
CA LEU A 148 7.30 8.23 15.58
C LEU A 148 7.48 9.74 15.71
N PRO A 149 8.67 10.23 16.12
CA PRO A 149 8.87 11.66 16.34
C PRO A 149 8.95 12.46 15.03
N MET A 150 9.34 11.81 13.93
CA MET A 150 9.39 12.39 12.58
C MET A 150 9.37 11.33 11.47
N VAL A 151 9.16 11.77 10.23
CA VAL A 151 9.27 10.93 9.02
C VAL A 151 10.30 11.52 8.08
N HIS A 152 11.28 10.72 7.67
CA HIS A 152 12.31 11.11 6.69
C HIS A 152 11.89 10.83 5.25
N PHE A 153 11.21 9.69 5.05
CA PHE A 153 10.79 9.21 3.75
C PHE A 153 9.40 8.58 3.85
N ILE A 154 8.58 8.78 2.83
CA ILE A 154 7.29 8.13 2.69
C ILE A 154 7.37 7.16 1.52
N LYS A 155 6.98 5.91 1.75
CA LYS A 155 6.82 4.90 0.71
C LYS A 155 5.35 4.54 0.60
N VAL A 156 4.77 4.69 -0.58
CA VAL A 156 3.38 4.33 -0.84
C VAL A 156 3.33 3.00 -1.57
N HIS A 157 2.43 2.13 -1.09
CA HIS A 157 2.11 0.86 -1.72
C HIS A 157 0.59 0.72 -1.83
N ASN A 158 0.11 0.20 -2.95
CA ASN A 158 -1.26 -0.28 -3.03
C ASN A 158 -1.40 -1.55 -2.18
N ALA A 159 -2.35 -1.54 -1.26
CA ALA A 159 -2.61 -2.66 -0.36
C ALA A 159 -3.73 -3.58 -0.88
N VAL A 160 -4.22 -3.37 -2.10
CA VAL A 160 -5.22 -4.19 -2.77
C VAL A 160 -4.57 -4.89 -3.97
N ASN A 161 -4.93 -6.16 -4.20
CA ASN A 161 -4.57 -6.89 -5.41
C ASN A 161 -5.87 -7.29 -6.13
N GLN A 162 -6.40 -6.38 -6.94
CA GLN A 162 -7.70 -6.51 -7.61
C GLN A 162 -7.60 -6.14 -9.09
N TYR A 163 -8.26 -6.91 -9.94
CA TYR A 163 -8.47 -6.60 -11.35
C TYR A 163 -9.96 -6.33 -11.62
N CYS A 164 -10.28 -5.19 -12.21
CA CYS A 164 -11.63 -4.71 -12.52
C CYS A 164 -11.98 -4.95 -14.00
N GLY A 165 -11.75 -6.18 -14.47
CA GLY A 165 -12.05 -6.58 -15.84
C GLY A 165 -11.29 -5.74 -16.88
N TRP A 166 -12.04 -5.08 -17.77
CA TRP A 166 -11.46 -4.29 -18.87
C TRP A 166 -10.80 -2.99 -18.43
N ILE A 167 -11.13 -2.48 -17.23
CA ILE A 167 -10.57 -1.24 -16.68
C ILE A 167 -9.10 -1.43 -16.30
N GLY A 168 -8.71 -2.65 -15.92
CA GLY A 168 -7.37 -2.94 -15.44
C GLY A 168 -7.35 -3.26 -13.94
N GLU A 169 -6.15 -3.20 -13.38
CA GLU A 169 -5.89 -3.30 -11.96
C GLU A 169 -6.42 -2.09 -11.18
N THR A 170 -6.78 -2.31 -9.92
CA THR A 170 -6.95 -1.20 -8.97
C THR A 170 -5.57 -0.68 -8.59
N SER A 171 -5.41 0.62 -8.63
CA SER A 171 -4.16 1.35 -8.44
C SER A 171 -4.36 2.43 -7.37
N THR A 172 -3.26 3.03 -6.91
CA THR A 172 -3.28 4.18 -6.00
C THR A 172 -2.60 5.33 -6.70
N GLU A 173 -3.33 6.40 -6.96
CA GLU A 173 -2.80 7.60 -7.61
C GLU A 173 -2.36 8.63 -6.56
N VAL A 174 -1.06 8.99 -6.58
CA VAL A 174 -0.50 9.98 -5.65
C VAL A 174 0.07 11.15 -6.45
N ALA A 175 -0.46 12.36 -6.19
CA ALA A 175 0.02 13.59 -6.79
C ALA A 175 1.09 14.32 -5.95
N GLY A 176 1.22 13.98 -4.67
CA GLY A 176 2.18 14.58 -3.76
C GLY A 176 1.83 14.36 -2.29
N GLY A 177 2.53 15.05 -1.40
CA GLY A 177 2.27 15.08 0.04
C GLY A 177 2.35 16.50 0.57
N ILE A 178 1.50 16.82 1.54
CA ILE A 178 1.47 18.12 2.23
C ILE A 178 1.62 17.85 3.73
N ASP A 179 2.56 18.53 4.37
CA ASP A 179 2.63 18.58 5.82
C ASP A 179 1.63 19.63 6.33
N PHE A 180 0.72 19.21 7.21
CA PHE A 180 -0.26 20.10 7.84
C PHE A 180 0.29 20.81 9.09
N HIS A 181 1.48 20.45 9.56
CA HIS A 181 2.16 21.08 10.69
C HIS A 181 3.58 21.56 10.32
N PRO A 182 3.76 22.33 9.22
CA PRO A 182 5.08 22.68 8.70
C PRO A 182 5.91 23.59 9.61
N ASN A 183 5.27 24.23 10.60
CA ASN A 183 5.92 25.09 11.59
C ASN A 183 6.22 24.37 12.90
N GLN A 184 5.89 23.07 13.01
CA GLN A 184 6.24 22.30 14.18
C GLN A 184 7.75 22.17 14.25
N ALA A 185 8.34 22.51 15.40
CA ALA A 185 9.76 22.34 15.61
C ALA A 185 10.11 20.86 15.39
N LEU A 186 11.21 20.61 14.67
CA LEU A 186 11.74 19.26 14.57
C LEU A 186 12.02 18.75 16.00
N PRO A 187 11.74 17.47 16.27
CA PRO A 187 12.10 16.87 17.55
C PRO A 187 13.60 17.08 17.80
N GLU A 188 13.97 17.43 19.04
CA GLU A 188 15.37 17.48 19.42
C GLU A 188 15.94 16.06 19.33
N VAL A 189 16.94 15.89 18.45
CA VAL A 189 17.65 14.62 18.34
C VAL A 189 18.68 14.57 19.46
N THR A 190 18.34 13.89 20.55
CA THR A 190 19.26 13.69 21.67
C THR A 190 20.26 12.60 21.30
N ALA A 191 21.55 12.94 21.23
CA ALA A 191 22.58 11.96 20.91
C ALA A 191 22.61 10.84 21.97
N GLY A 192 22.37 9.60 21.55
CA GLY A 192 22.30 8.43 22.42
C GLY A 192 20.87 7.98 22.76
N ASP A 193 19.86 8.79 22.47
CA ASP A 193 18.45 8.40 22.52
C ASP A 193 18.11 7.62 21.24
N THR A 194 18.25 6.31 21.35
CA THR A 194 18.10 5.36 20.24
C THR A 194 16.69 4.82 20.13
N ASN A 195 15.88 4.99 21.18
CA ASN A 195 14.49 4.55 21.20
C ASN A 195 13.50 5.72 20.89
N GLY A 196 13.97 6.97 20.93
CA GLY A 196 13.20 8.18 20.61
C GLY A 196 12.23 8.63 21.69
N ASP A 197 12.43 8.25 22.96
CA ASP A 197 11.54 8.61 24.08
C ASP A 197 11.93 9.94 24.76
N GLY A 198 13.03 10.55 24.34
CA GLY A 198 13.54 11.82 24.87
C GLY A 198 14.45 11.69 26.08
N VAL A 199 14.76 10.47 26.54
CA VAL A 199 15.60 10.19 27.71
C VAL A 199 16.73 9.25 27.32
N VAL A 200 17.98 9.60 27.67
CA VAL A 200 19.13 8.70 27.44
C VAL A 200 19.35 7.81 28.67
N ASP A 201 18.96 6.54 28.58
CA ASP A 201 19.11 5.56 29.67
C ASP A 201 19.41 4.12 29.21
N VAL A 202 19.20 3.13 30.09
CA VAL A 202 19.50 1.71 29.81
C VAL A 202 18.59 1.11 28.74
N SER A 203 17.42 1.70 28.52
CA SER A 203 16.48 1.28 27.49
C SER A 203 17.05 1.52 26.08
N ASP A 204 17.84 2.58 25.88
CA ASP A 204 18.56 2.84 24.64
C ASP A 204 19.59 1.77 24.33
N VAL A 205 20.40 1.42 25.33
CA VAL A 205 21.39 0.34 25.18
C VAL A 205 20.68 -0.96 24.79
N THR A 206 19.52 -1.23 25.38
CA THR A 206 18.70 -2.39 25.05
C THR A 206 18.17 -2.33 23.61
N ALA A 207 17.67 -1.17 23.17
CA ALA A 207 17.19 -0.96 21.80
C ALA A 207 18.31 -1.20 20.77
N VAL A 208 19.51 -0.68 21.01
CA VAL A 208 20.68 -0.89 20.16
C VAL A 208 21.10 -2.37 20.14
N VAL A 209 21.15 -3.04 21.29
CA VAL A 209 21.52 -4.46 21.38
C VAL A 209 20.53 -5.31 20.58
N ASN A 210 19.23 -5.10 20.77
CA ASN A 210 18.19 -5.82 20.04
C ASN A 210 18.32 -5.60 18.52
N PHE A 211 18.54 -4.36 18.10
CA PHE A 211 18.79 -4.02 16.70
C PHE A 211 20.01 -4.76 16.12
N ILE A 212 21.15 -4.75 16.83
CA ILE A 212 22.38 -5.44 16.41
C ILE A 212 22.16 -6.96 16.30
N LEU A 213 21.38 -7.52 17.23
CA LEU A 213 21.07 -8.96 17.26
C LEU A 213 19.96 -9.37 16.28
N GLY A 214 19.36 -8.42 15.56
CA GLY A 214 18.24 -8.68 14.65
C GLY A 214 16.96 -9.12 15.38
N GLN A 215 16.85 -8.82 16.67
CA GLN A 215 15.70 -9.09 17.51
C GLN A 215 14.80 -7.85 17.43
N LYS A 216 13.63 -7.99 16.81
CA LYS A 216 12.58 -6.97 16.82
C LYS A 216 11.54 -7.34 17.86
#